data_AF-A0A3P5X963-F1
#
_entry.id   AF-A0A3P5X963-F1
#
_cell.length_a   1.000
_cell.length_b   1.000
_cell.length_c   1.000
_cell.angle_alpha   90.00
_cell.angle_beta   90.00
_cell.angle_gamma   90.00
#
_symmetry.space_group_name_H-M   'P 1'
#
loop_
_entity.id
_entity.type
_entity.pdbx_description
1 polymer ?
#
loop_
_entity_poly.entity_id
_entity_poly.type
_entity_poly.pdbx_seq_one_letter_code
_entity_poly.pdbx_strand_id
1 'polypeptide(L)' 'MPRGVPIPDSVAVMVKLPPDMAKAIDDLRRADVDLPSRPEIIRRILAKEFGLEE' A
#
# COMPACT_ATOMS: atom_id res chain seq x y z
N MET A 1 -14.30 31.52 7.87
CA MET A 1 -14.56 30.07 7.85
C MET A 1 -13.32 29.40 7.28
N PRO A 2 -12.55 28.60 8.05
CA PRO A 2 -11.44 27.87 7.45
C PRO A 2 -12.01 26.80 6.52
N ARG A 3 -11.57 26.84 5.25
CA ARG A 3 -11.83 25.81 4.23
C ARG A 3 -11.48 24.45 4.84
N GLY A 4 -12.47 23.56 4.87
CA GLY A 4 -12.28 22.19 5.33
C GLY A 4 -11.12 21.56 4.57
N VAL A 5 -10.13 21.06 5.30
CA VAL A 5 -9.07 20.23 4.72
C VAL A 5 -9.79 19.00 4.16
N PRO A 6 -9.66 18.70 2.84
CA PRO A 6 -10.26 17.48 2.31
C PRO A 6 -9.70 16.31 3.10
N ILE A 7 -10.59 15.53 3.68
CA ILE A 7 -10.23 14.32 4.41
C ILE A 7 -9.69 13.37 3.34
N PRO A 8 -8.43 12.93 3.40
CA PRO A 8 -7.95 11.97 2.43
C PRO A 8 -8.78 10.70 2.55
N ASP A 9 -9.23 10.14 1.42
CA ASP A 9 -9.93 8.84 1.30
C ASP A 9 -9.05 7.63 1.72
N SER A 10 -8.06 7.85 2.57
CA SER A 10 -7.09 6.85 2.99
C SER A 10 -6.62 7.16 4.40
N VAL A 11 -6.63 6.12 5.24
CA VAL A 11 -6.13 6.17 6.61
C VAL A 11 -4.75 5.52 6.65
N ALA A 12 -3.77 6.19 7.27
CA ALA A 12 -2.46 5.60 7.49
C ALA A 12 -2.54 4.53 8.59
N VAL A 13 -2.09 3.32 8.29
CA VAL A 13 -2.02 2.21 9.25
C VAL A 13 -0.57 1.82 9.50
N MET A 14 -0.19 1.67 10.77
CA MET A 14 1.11 1.10 11.13
C MET A 14 0.96 -0.40 11.33
N VAL A 15 1.68 -1.19 10.52
CA VAL A 15 1.68 -2.65 10.59
C VAL A 15 3.08 -3.14 10.94
N LYS A 16 3.18 -4.02 11.94
CA LYS A 16 4.43 -4.72 12.25
C LYS A 16 4.48 -6.00 11.43
N LEU A 17 5.45 -6.09 10.54
CA LEU A 17 5.65 -7.26 9.68
C LEU A 17 6.94 -8.00 10.11
N PRO A 18 6.98 -9.33 10.00
CA PRO A 18 8.23 -10.07 10.14
C PRO A 18 9.21 -9.68 9.03
N PRO A 19 10.53 -9.75 9.27
CA PRO A 19 11.56 -9.25 8.35
C PRO A 19 11.52 -9.97 6.99
N ASP A 20 11.19 -11.26 6.96
CA ASP A 20 11.07 -12.04 5.74
C ASP A 20 9.95 -11.50 4.82
N MET A 21 8.81 -11.12 5.41
CA MET A 21 7.68 -10.57 4.67
C MET A 21 7.97 -9.16 4.16
N ALA A 22 8.67 -8.34 4.95
CA ALA A 22 9.14 -7.03 4.50
C ALA A 22 10.12 -7.15 3.31
N LYS A 23 10.98 -8.17 3.31
CA LYS A 23 11.89 -8.48 2.21
C LYS A 23 11.14 -8.93 0.96
N ALA A 24 10.14 -9.81 1.10
CA ALA A 24 9.30 -10.23 -0.02
C ALA A 24 8.57 -9.05 -0.69
N ILE A 25 8.05 -8.10 0.10
CA ILE A 25 7.40 -6.88 -0.42
C ILE A 25 8.41 -6.00 -1.19
N ASP A 26 9.65 -5.89 -0.71
CA ASP A 26 10.70 -5.14 -1.41
C ASP A 26 11.14 -5.80 -2.72
N ASP A 27 11.16 -7.13 -2.76
CA ASP A 27 11.47 -7.91 -3.94
C ASP A 27 10.37 -7.78 -5.02
N LEU A 28 9.11 -7.86 -4.61
CA LEU A 28 7.95 -7.59 -5.47
C LEU A 28 8.02 -6.17 -6.07
N ARG A 29 8.39 -5.18 -5.25
CA ARG A 29 8.61 -3.81 -5.74
C ARG A 29 9.69 -3.72 -6.80
N ARG A 30 10.75 -4.54 -6.71
CA ARG A 30 11.85 -4.54 -7.69
C ARG A 30 11.44 -5.18 -9.02
N ALA A 31 10.48 -6.10 -8.99
CA ALA A 31 9.97 -6.79 -10.19
C ALA A 31 8.99 -5.92 -11.01
N ASP A 32 8.17 -5.10 -10.35
CA ASP A 32 7.28 -4.14 -11.02
C ASP A 32 8.04 -2.85 -11.42
N VAL A 33 8.33 -2.70 -12.71
CA VAL A 33 9.14 -1.62 -13.32
C VAL A 33 8.51 -0.21 -13.26
N ASP A 34 7.24 -0.10 -12.83
CA ASP A 34 6.45 1.13 -12.96
C ASP A 34 6.54 2.12 -11.76
N LEU A 35 7.38 1.82 -10.75
CA LEU A 35 7.52 2.57 -9.48
C LEU A 35 6.32 2.53 -8.48
N PRO A 36 5.78 1.37 -8.09
CA PRO A 36 4.92 1.32 -6.91
C PRO A 36 5.76 1.48 -5.64
N SER A 37 5.45 2.49 -4.83
CA SER A 37 6.04 2.62 -3.48
C SER A 37 5.65 1.41 -2.60
N ARG A 38 6.40 1.10 -1.53
CA ARG A 38 6.00 0.06 -0.55
C ARG A 38 4.50 0.08 -0.18
N PRO A 39 3.89 1.24 0.16
CA PRO A 39 2.45 1.30 0.42
C PRO A 39 1.57 0.91 -0.77
N GLU A 40 1.99 1.20 -2.01
CA GLU A 40 1.22 0.84 -3.22
C GLU A 40 1.21 -0.67 -3.46
N ILE A 41 2.35 -1.35 -3.31
CA ILE A 41 2.40 -2.82 -3.38
C ILE A 41 1.47 -3.43 -2.34
N ILE A 42 1.52 -2.94 -1.09
CA ILE A 42 0.65 -3.42 -0.02
C ILE A 42 -0.82 -3.19 -0.37
N ARG A 43 -1.18 -2.01 -0.89
CA ARG A 43 -2.54 -1.71 -1.35
C ARG A 43 -3.01 -2.66 -2.45
N ARG A 44 -2.17 -2.94 -3.45
CA ARG A 44 -2.50 -3.84 -4.57
C ARG A 44 -2.69 -5.28 -4.12
N ILE A 45 -1.83 -5.77 -3.22
CA ILE A 45 -1.98 -7.11 -2.61
C ILE A 45 -3.29 -7.17 -1.83
N LEU A 46 -3.57 -6.18 -0.97
CA LEU A 46 -4.80 -6.16 -0.19
C LEU A 46 -6.04 -6.06 -1.08
N ALA A 47 -6.04 -5.19 -2.09
CA ALA A 47 -7.15 -5.05 -3.02
C ALA A 47 -7.44 -6.38 -3.74
N LYS A 48 -6.40 -7.06 -4.23
CA LYS A 48 -6.51 -8.39 -4.83
C LYS A 48 -7.09 -9.42 -3.87
N GLU A 49 -6.56 -9.53 -2.66
CA GLU A 49 -7.03 -10.51 -1.67
C GLU A 49 -8.46 -10.23 -1.19
N PHE A 50 -8.86 -8.95 -1.11
CA PHE A 50 -10.22 -8.56 -0.77
C PHE A 50 -11.18 -8.54 -1.97
N GLY A 51 -10.71 -8.85 -3.18
CA GLY A 51 -11.54 -8.81 -4.39
C GLY A 51 -12.06 -7.41 -4.73
N LEU A 52 -11.29 -6.37 -4.39
CA LEU A 52 -11.57 -4.96 -4.68
C LEU A 52 -10.94 -4.52 -6.02
N GLU A 53 -10.52 -5.46 -6.86
CA GLU A 53 -10.09 -5.18 -8.24
C GLU A 53 -11.35 -4.90 -9.07
N GLU A 54 -11.57 -3.65 -9.49
CA GLU A 54 -12.57 -3.30 -10.53
C GLU A 54 -12.08 -3.70 -11.93
#